data_AF-A0A554WCY2-F1
#
_entry.id   AF-A0A554WCY2-F1
#
_cell.length_a   1.000
_cell.length_b   1.000
_cell.length_c   1.000
_cell.angle_alpha   90.00
_cell.angle_beta   90.00
_cell.angle_gamma   90.00
#
_symmetry.space_group_name_H-M   'P 1'
#
loop_
_entity.id
_entity.type
_entity.pdbx_description
1 polymer ?
#
loop_
_entity_poly.entity_id
_entity_poly.type
_entity_poly.pdbx_seq_one_letter_code
_entity_poly.pdbx_strand_id
1 'polypeptide(L)'
;MWLVAPFDAELIDRINRAQAGVAPSPAYPLTCPHARDGRHALAGGYIGVLVAQRRGLICPTCGYQQRWLTVSVLTAAERAVDEPAAAQAQRIERRRQSALEDFRRLVRAGQLSAQTMVETLEAMAARPHARCSEAPAQEAALALAA
;
A
#
# COMPACT_ATOMS: atom_id res chain seq x y z
N MET A 1 17.15 -6.72 10.80
CA MET A 1 17.13 -5.25 10.93
C MET A 1 15.71 -4.80 11.22
N TRP A 2 15.53 -3.84 12.13
CA TRP A 2 14.24 -3.33 12.59
C TRP A 2 14.04 -1.89 12.11
N LEU A 3 12.81 -1.53 11.77
CA LEU A 3 12.37 -0.15 11.60
C LEU A 3 11.66 0.25 12.89
N VAL A 4 11.91 1.47 13.37
CA VAL A 4 11.35 1.99 14.62
C VAL A 4 10.77 3.37 14.36
N ALA A 5 9.58 3.63 14.88
CA ALA A 5 8.92 4.92 14.77
C ALA A 5 9.76 6.02 15.47
N PRO A 6 9.81 7.26 14.94
CA PRO A 6 8.84 7.81 14.01
C PRO A 6 9.03 7.40 12.54
N PHE A 7 7.93 7.09 11.86
CA PHE A 7 7.93 6.84 10.42
C PHE A 7 7.65 8.15 9.68
N ASP A 8 8.41 8.42 8.62
CA ASP A 8 8.12 9.51 7.68
C ASP A 8 6.96 9.12 6.73
N ALA A 9 6.54 10.08 5.90
CA ALA A 9 5.39 9.89 5.00
C ALA A 9 5.64 8.83 3.93
N GLU A 10 6.87 8.73 3.41
CA GLU A 10 7.23 7.74 2.39
C GLU A 10 7.21 6.33 2.97
N LEU A 11 7.76 6.16 4.17
CA LEU A 11 7.77 4.89 4.87
C LEU A 11 6.35 4.46 5.26
N ILE A 12 5.49 5.40 5.67
CA ILE A 12 4.07 5.13 5.94
C ILE A 12 3.36 4.61 4.69
N ASP A 13 3.53 5.27 3.54
CA ASP A 13 2.95 4.86 2.25
C ASP A 13 3.42 3.43 1.89
N ARG A 14 4.73 3.16 1.95
CA ARG A 14 5.29 1.83 1.67
C ARG A 14 4.74 0.74 2.58
N ILE A 15 4.69 0.99 3.89
CA ILE A 15 4.16 0.01 4.85
C ILE A 15 2.68 -0.22 4.58
N ASN A 16 1.88 0.82 4.44
CA ASN A 16 0.43 0.66 4.23
C ASN A 16 0.11 -0.08 2.93
N ARG A 17 0.86 0.15 1.84
CA ARG A 17 0.72 -0.64 0.61
C ARG A 17 1.03 -2.11 0.82
N ALA A 18 2.10 -2.43 1.55
CA ALA A 18 2.43 -3.81 1.90
C ALA A 18 1.32 -4.45 2.75
N GLN A 19 0.81 -3.74 3.76
CA GLN A 19 -0.27 -4.21 4.65
C GLN A 19 -1.60 -4.45 3.90
N ALA A 20 -1.93 -3.61 2.92
CA ALA A 20 -3.12 -3.78 2.08
C ALA A 20 -2.94 -4.80 0.94
N GLY A 21 -1.76 -5.40 0.80
CA GLY A 21 -1.47 -6.36 -0.27
C GLY A 21 -1.43 -5.75 -1.67
N VAL A 22 -1.21 -4.44 -1.76
CA VAL A 22 -1.13 -3.66 -3.02
C VAL A 22 0.32 -3.39 -3.40
N ALA A 23 1.10 -4.46 -3.43
CA ALA A 23 2.53 -4.44 -3.71
C ALA A 23 2.88 -5.45 -4.83
N PRO A 24 4.07 -5.32 -5.45
CA PRO A 24 4.56 -6.24 -6.47
C PRO A 24 4.46 -7.72 -6.06
N SER A 25 4.83 -8.03 -4.81
CA SER A 25 4.64 -9.32 -4.19
C SER A 25 3.76 -9.18 -2.94
N PRO A 26 2.67 -9.97 -2.78
CA PRO A 26 1.86 -9.92 -1.58
C PRO A 26 2.67 -10.38 -0.34
N ALA A 27 2.82 -9.50 0.64
CA ALA A 27 3.34 -9.86 1.96
C ALA A 27 2.19 -10.18 2.92
N TYR A 28 2.41 -11.09 3.87
CA TYR A 28 1.47 -11.27 4.98
C TYR A 28 1.45 -10.01 5.83
N PRO A 29 0.27 -9.40 6.06
CA PRO A 29 0.19 -8.20 6.86
C PRO A 29 0.50 -8.50 8.33
N LEU A 30 0.97 -7.46 9.01
CA LEU A 30 1.07 -7.45 10.46
C LEU A 30 -0.33 -7.22 11.02
N THR A 31 -0.79 -8.16 11.83
CA THR A 31 -2.12 -8.13 12.43
C THR A 31 -2.02 -7.88 13.93
N CYS A 32 -3.09 -7.32 14.48
CA CYS A 32 -3.22 -7.06 15.90
C CYS A 32 -3.13 -8.37 16.71
N PRO A 33 -2.36 -8.44 17.81
CA PRO A 33 -2.32 -9.63 18.67
C PRO A 33 -3.69 -9.94 19.30
N HIS A 34 -4.58 -8.95 19.42
CA HIS A 34 -5.93 -9.10 19.94
C HIS A 34 -6.97 -9.47 18.87
N ALA A 35 -6.55 -9.70 17.62
CA ALA A 35 -7.45 -9.93 16.48
C ALA A 35 -8.42 -11.12 16.63
N ARG A 36 -8.09 -12.08 17.50
CA ARG A 36 -8.90 -13.29 17.74
C ARG A 36 -10.02 -13.10 18.78
N ASP A 37 -10.30 -11.87 19.19
CA ASP A 37 -11.37 -11.54 20.13
C ASP A 37 -12.78 -11.53 19.52
N GLY A 38 -12.90 -11.76 18.21
CA GLY A 38 -14.17 -11.74 17.47
C GLY A 38 -14.73 -10.34 17.20
N ARG A 39 -14.01 -9.28 17.57
CA ARG A 39 -14.43 -7.87 17.40
C ARG A 39 -13.62 -7.13 16.33
N HIS A 40 -12.45 -7.63 15.98
CA HIS A 40 -11.61 -7.03 14.95
C HIS A 40 -12.21 -7.21 13.57
N ALA A 41 -12.18 -6.12 12.80
CA ALA A 41 -12.72 -6.14 11.46
C ALA A 41 -11.79 -6.88 10.48
N LEU A 42 -12.42 -7.50 9.48
CA LEU A 42 -11.76 -7.98 8.28
C LEU A 42 -11.54 -6.78 7.34
N ALA A 43 -10.28 -6.48 7.04
CA ALA A 43 -9.93 -5.43 6.08
C ALA A 43 -8.66 -5.78 5.32
N GLY A 44 -8.64 -5.55 4.00
CA GLY A 44 -7.48 -5.91 3.16
C GLY A 44 -7.27 -7.43 3.10
N GLY A 45 -8.32 -8.21 3.33
CA GLY A 45 -8.29 -9.68 3.32
C GLY A 45 -7.81 -10.35 4.61
N TYR A 46 -7.48 -9.61 5.67
CA TYR A 46 -7.03 -10.15 6.95
C TYR A 46 -7.75 -9.50 8.13
N ILE A 47 -7.88 -10.22 9.24
CA ILE A 47 -8.51 -9.72 10.46
C ILE A 47 -7.48 -8.91 11.25
N GLY A 48 -7.84 -7.68 11.62
CA GLY A 48 -7.05 -6.84 12.52
C GLY A 48 -5.75 -6.30 11.91
N VAL A 49 -5.72 -6.06 10.60
CA VAL A 49 -4.57 -5.43 9.92
C VAL A 49 -4.18 -4.12 10.60
N LEU A 50 -2.89 -3.95 10.87
CA LEU A 50 -2.36 -2.72 11.46
C LEU A 50 -2.12 -1.66 10.38
N VAL A 51 -2.42 -0.42 10.72
CA VAL A 51 -2.24 0.75 9.85
C VAL A 51 -1.02 1.53 10.31
N ALA A 52 -0.07 1.78 9.41
CA ALA A 52 1.09 2.59 9.68
C ALA A 52 0.71 4.06 9.82
N GLN A 53 1.25 4.68 10.87
CA GLN A 53 1.17 6.10 11.17
C GLN A 53 2.55 6.57 11.67
N ARG A 54 2.72 7.89 11.80
CA ARG A 54 3.98 8.48 12.27
C ARG A 54 4.48 7.88 13.60
N ARG A 55 3.57 7.53 14.51
CA ARG A 55 3.89 6.97 15.84
C ARG A 55 4.08 5.45 15.85
N GLY A 56 3.85 4.75 14.74
CA GLY A 56 3.92 3.30 14.65
C GLY A 56 2.75 2.68 13.92
N LEU A 57 2.64 1.37 14.01
CA LEU A 57 1.52 0.57 13.53
C LEU A 57 0.38 0.61 14.55
N ILE A 58 -0.84 0.86 14.09
CA ILE A 58 -2.02 1.00 14.95
C ILE A 58 -3.14 0.09 14.48
N CYS A 59 -3.74 -0.64 15.41
CA CYS A 59 -4.95 -1.38 15.13
C CYS A 59 -6.16 -0.42 15.04
N PRO A 60 -6.91 -0.41 13.93
CA PRO A 60 -8.12 0.41 13.81
C PRO A 60 -9.21 0.11 14.83
N THR A 61 -9.31 -1.16 15.27
CA THR A 61 -10.41 -1.61 16.13
C THR A 61 -10.14 -1.32 17.61
N CYS A 62 -9.00 -1.74 18.16
CA CYS A 62 -8.74 -1.65 19.60
C CYS A 62 -7.66 -0.64 20.00
N GLY A 63 -7.04 0.03 19.03
CA GLY A 63 -6.00 1.03 19.29
C GLY A 63 -4.66 0.46 19.77
N TYR A 64 -4.46 -0.87 19.72
CA TYR A 64 -3.15 -1.49 19.94
C TYR A 64 -2.07 -0.81 19.08
N GLN A 65 -0.91 -0.55 19.67
CA GLN A 65 0.21 0.12 19.00
C GLN A 65 1.46 -0.74 19.02
N GLN A 66 2.13 -0.81 17.88
CA GLN A 66 3.45 -1.41 17.73
C GLN A 66 4.39 -0.40 17.08
N ARG A 67 5.44 0.00 17.80
CA ARG A 67 6.36 1.06 17.36
C ARG A 67 7.48 0.57 16.44
N TRP A 68 7.51 -0.71 16.12
CA TRP A 68 8.58 -1.34 15.37
C TRP A 68 8.06 -2.37 14.38
N LEU A 69 8.84 -2.69 13.34
CA LEU A 69 8.58 -3.81 12.44
C LEU A 69 9.89 -4.34 11.85
N THR A 70 9.90 -5.60 11.42
CA THR A 70 11.05 -6.13 10.69
C THR A 70 11.10 -5.55 9.28
N VAL A 71 12.30 -5.18 8.83
CA VAL A 71 12.52 -4.72 7.45
C VAL A 71 12.05 -5.75 6.41
N SER A 72 12.09 -7.03 6.77
CA SER A 72 11.67 -8.15 5.91
C SER A 72 10.24 -8.03 5.39
N VAL A 73 9.33 -7.34 6.10
CA VAL A 73 7.95 -7.11 5.64
C VAL A 73 7.95 -6.30 4.35
N LEU A 74 8.73 -5.22 4.30
CA LEU A 74 8.85 -4.37 3.11
C LEU A 74 9.65 -5.06 2.02
N THR A 75 10.77 -5.69 2.39
CA THR A 75 11.59 -6.43 1.42
C THR A 75 10.79 -7.53 0.73
N ALA A 76 9.93 -8.25 1.46
CA ALA A 76 9.06 -9.25 0.86
C ALA A 76 8.06 -8.62 -0.11
N ALA A 77 7.45 -7.49 0.25
CA ALA A 77 6.47 -6.80 -0.58
C ALA A 77 7.06 -6.25 -1.89
N GLU A 78 8.31 -5.85 -1.86
CA GLU A 78 9.05 -5.25 -2.97
C GLU A 78 9.71 -6.27 -3.90
N ARG A 79 9.67 -7.57 -3.56
CA ARG A 79 10.22 -8.61 -4.43
C ARG A 79 9.53 -8.59 -5.79
N ALA A 80 10.35 -8.62 -6.84
CA ALA A 80 9.87 -8.89 -8.18
C ALA A 80 9.19 -10.27 -8.19
N VAL A 81 8.11 -10.36 -8.96
CA VAL A 81 7.43 -11.62 -9.25
C VAL A 81 7.44 -11.80 -10.76
N ASP A 82 7.69 -13.02 -11.21
CA ASP A 82 7.65 -13.39 -12.63
C ASP A 82 6.20 -13.53 -13.09
N GLU A 83 5.51 -12.40 -13.15
CA GLU A 83 4.16 -12.26 -13.66
C GLU A 83 4.13 -11.17 -14.74
N PRO A 84 3.36 -11.34 -15.83
CA PRO A 84 3.19 -10.28 -16.81
C PRO A 84 2.73 -8.98 -16.17
N ALA A 85 3.37 -7.85 -16.52
CA ALA A 85 3.12 -6.55 -15.91
C ALA A 85 1.62 -6.15 -15.91
N ALA A 86 0.90 -6.48 -17.00
CA ALA A 86 -0.54 -6.22 -17.09
C ALA A 86 -1.36 -7.02 -16.08
N ALA A 87 -1.04 -8.30 -15.87
CA ALA A 87 -1.71 -9.15 -14.91
C ALA A 87 -1.43 -8.68 -13.47
N GLN A 88 -0.17 -8.31 -13.20
CA GLN A 88 0.25 -7.75 -11.92
C GLN A 88 -0.50 -6.43 -11.62
N ALA A 89 -0.56 -5.51 -12.58
CA ALA A 89 -1.28 -4.24 -12.42
C ALA A 89 -2.78 -4.45 -12.14
N GLN A 90 -3.44 -5.35 -12.88
CA GLN A 90 -4.84 -5.69 -12.63
C GLN A 90 -5.06 -6.31 -11.25
N ARG A 91 -4.16 -7.18 -10.79
CA ARG A 91 -4.22 -7.78 -9.46
C ARG A 91 -4.09 -6.72 -8.37
N ILE A 92 -3.12 -5.82 -8.50
CA ILE A 92 -2.89 -4.71 -7.56
C ILE A 92 -4.12 -3.81 -7.52
N GLU A 93 -4.70 -3.46 -8.67
CA GLU A 93 -5.88 -2.60 -8.73
C GLU A 93 -7.12 -3.26 -8.08
N ARG A 94 -7.38 -4.54 -8.35
CA ARG A 94 -8.47 -5.28 -7.68
C ARG A 94 -8.29 -5.32 -6.17
N ARG A 95 -7.05 -5.58 -5.70
CA ARG A 95 -6.73 -5.57 -4.27
C ARG A 95 -6.89 -4.19 -3.66
N ARG A 96 -6.48 -3.14 -4.37
CA ARG A 96 -6.61 -1.75 -3.94
C ARG A 96 -8.06 -1.35 -3.75
N GLN A 97 -8.92 -1.66 -4.71
CA GLN A 97 -10.35 -1.35 -4.63
C GLN A 97 -11.01 -2.07 -3.45
N SER A 98 -10.78 -3.38 -3.31
CA SER A 98 -11.32 -4.17 -2.19
C SER A 98 -10.83 -3.66 -0.83
N ALA A 99 -9.52 -3.43 -0.67
CA ALA A 99 -8.97 -2.90 0.57
C ALA A 99 -9.51 -1.49 0.88
N LEU A 100 -9.63 -0.62 -0.13
CA LEU A 100 -10.14 0.73 0.04
C LEU A 100 -11.60 0.72 0.54
N GLU A 101 -12.44 -0.16 0.01
CA GLU A 101 -13.81 -0.32 0.47
C GLU A 101 -13.89 -0.78 1.94
N ASP A 102 -13.06 -1.76 2.31
CA ASP A 102 -12.96 -2.26 3.68
C ASP A 102 -12.54 -1.15 4.64
N PHE A 103 -11.44 -0.45 4.37
CA PHE A 103 -10.93 0.59 5.26
C PHE A 103 -11.86 1.81 5.32
N ARG A 104 -12.52 2.18 4.21
CA ARG A 104 -13.58 3.21 4.25
C ARG A 104 -14.76 2.80 5.12
N ARG A 105 -15.11 1.51 5.16
CA ARG A 105 -16.15 1.01 6.08
C ARG A 105 -15.72 1.19 7.54
N LEU A 106 -14.45 0.95 7.87
CA LEU A 106 -13.93 1.18 9.23
C LEU A 106 -13.99 2.65 9.62
N VAL A 107 -13.55 3.56 8.73
CA VAL A 107 -13.62 5.01 8.99
C VAL A 107 -15.06 5.44 9.22
N ARG A 108 -16.02 4.99 8.41
CA ARG A 108 -17.45 5.27 8.61
C ARG A 108 -18.00 4.72 9.93
N ALA A 109 -17.43 3.63 10.44
CA ALA A 109 -17.76 3.06 11.74
C ALA A 109 -17.05 3.78 12.92
N GLY A 110 -16.36 4.90 12.67
CA GLY A 110 -15.68 5.69 13.69
C GLY A 110 -14.24 5.27 13.98
N GLN A 111 -13.69 4.28 13.27
CA GLN A 111 -12.31 3.82 13.44
C GLN A 111 -11.35 4.72 12.65
N LEU A 112 -11.17 5.96 13.11
CA LEU A 112 -10.43 7.00 12.40
C LEU A 112 -8.94 6.67 12.19
N SER A 113 -8.36 5.78 12.98
CA SER A 113 -6.99 5.30 12.78
C SER A 113 -6.80 4.53 11.46
N ALA A 114 -7.87 4.09 10.80
CA ALA A 114 -7.85 3.55 9.44
C ALA A 114 -7.67 4.61 8.33
N GLN A 115 -7.84 5.90 8.63
CA GLN A 115 -7.86 6.97 7.64
C GLN A 115 -6.56 7.05 6.82
N THR A 116 -5.39 6.88 7.45
CA THR A 116 -4.09 6.91 6.76
C THR A 116 -3.96 5.80 5.70
N MET A 117 -4.62 4.66 5.92
CA MET A 117 -4.69 3.59 4.91
C MET A 117 -5.56 4.00 3.72
N VAL A 118 -6.72 4.62 3.98
CA VAL A 118 -7.61 5.14 2.93
C VAL A 118 -6.87 6.15 2.06
N GLU A 119 -6.19 7.12 2.68
CA GLU A 119 -5.39 8.14 1.99
C GLU A 119 -4.29 7.51 1.12
N THR A 120 -3.59 6.49 1.64
CA THR A 120 -2.58 5.74 0.89
C THR A 120 -3.18 5.12 -0.38
N LEU A 121 -4.31 4.43 -0.26
CA LEU A 121 -4.95 3.71 -1.35
C LEU A 121 -5.63 4.64 -2.38
N GLU A 122 -6.07 5.82 -1.96
CA GLU A 122 -6.60 6.86 -2.85
C GLU A 122 -5.46 7.55 -3.63
N ALA A 123 -4.36 7.90 -2.96
CA ALA A 123 -3.19 8.51 -3.59
C ALA A 123 -2.55 7.61 -4.66
N MET A 124 -2.67 6.29 -4.52
CA MET A 124 -2.24 5.33 -5.54
C MET A 124 -2.99 5.49 -6.88
N ALA A 125 -4.30 5.78 -6.86
CA ALA A 125 -5.08 5.98 -8.07
C ALA A 125 -4.75 7.29 -8.78
N ALA A 126 -4.35 8.31 -8.01
CA ALA A 126 -3.98 9.63 -8.51
C ALA A 126 -2.60 9.68 -9.19
N ARG A 127 -1.84 8.57 -9.21
CA ARG A 127 -0.62 8.45 -10.00
C ARG A 127 -0.97 7.80 -11.33
N PRO A 128 -1.14 8.56 -12.44
CA PRO A 128 -0.99 7.96 -13.75
C PRO A 128 0.36 7.23 -13.73
N HIS A 129 0.39 5.99 -14.24
CA HIS A 129 1.67 5.41 -14.64
C HIS A 129 2.36 6.49 -15.45
N ALA A 130 3.49 7.01 -14.95
CA ALA A 130 4.35 7.87 -15.74
C ALA A 130 4.51 7.13 -17.05
N ARG A 131 3.98 7.71 -18.12
CA ARG A 131 4.11 7.18 -19.47
C ARG A 131 5.59 6.84 -19.60
N CYS A 132 5.90 5.59 -19.93
CA CYS A 132 7.20 5.28 -20.51
C CYS A 132 7.47 6.39 -21.51
N SER A 133 8.54 7.14 -21.23
CA SER A 133 9.05 8.26 -22.00
C SER A 133 8.79 8.02 -23.48
N GLU A 134 7.90 8.85 -24.04
CA GLU A 134 7.77 9.03 -25.48
C GLU A 134 9.19 9.31 -26.01
N ALA A 135 9.69 8.42 -26.86
CA ALA A 135 10.84 8.73 -27.69
C ALA A 135 10.48 9.98 -28.52
N PRO A 136 11.39 10.96 -28.68
CA PRO A 136 11.09 12.11 -29.51
C PRO A 136 11.05 11.64 -30.96
N ALA A 137 9.85 11.63 -31.55
CA ALA A 137 9.67 11.61 -32.99
C ALA A 137 9.65 13.05 -33.50
N GLN A 138 10.50 13.29 -34.51
CA GLN A 138 10.55 14.42 -35.45
C GLN A 138 11.36 15.67 -35.07
N GLU A 139 12.50 15.82 -35.77
CA GLU A 139 12.81 17.07 -36.45
C GLU A 139 13.42 16.78 -37.84
N ALA A 140 12.59 17.08 -38.85
CA ALA A 140 12.90 17.60 -40.18
C ALA A 140 14.10 17.05 -40.99
N ALA A 141 13.78 16.27 -42.02
CA ALA A 141 14.47 16.36 -43.29
C ALA A 141 14.13 17.69 -43.97
N LEU A 142 15.10 18.60 -44.14
CA LEU A 142 15.36 19.39 -45.36
C LEU A 142 16.50 20.39 -45.10
N ALA A 143 17.73 20.07 -45.55
CA ALA A 143 18.70 21.04 -46.05
C ALA A 143 19.94 20.29 -46.61
N LEU A 144 20.35 20.68 -47.82
CA LEU A 144 21.52 20.24 -48.60
C LEU A 144 21.42 18.90 -49.34
N ALA A 145 20.86 18.94 -50.55
CA ALA A 145 21.51 18.45 -51.78
C ALA A 145 20.70 18.91 -53.00
N ALA A 146 20.92 20.15 -53.42
CA ALA A 146 20.67 20.64 -54.78
C ALA A 146 21.95 21.33 -55.25
#